data_AF-A0A928WKC7-F1
#
_entry.id   AF-A0A928WKC7-F1
#
_cell.length_a   1.000
_cell.length_b   1.000
_cell.length_c   1.000
_cell.angle_alpha   90.00
_cell.angle_beta   90.00
_cell.angle_gamma   90.00
#
_symmetry.space_group_name_H-M   'P 1'
#
loop_
_entity.id
_entity.type
_entity.pdbx_description
1 polymer ?
#
loop_
_entity_poly.entity_id
_entity_poly.type
_entity_poly.pdbx_seq_one_letter_code
_entity_poly.pdbx_strand_id
1 'polypeptide(L)'
;MQLTVDSGKLPLGWEIKKLVEVTDLITCGVAKRPEYVDNGIPFLSARNVKNGQVIWDNYKSISGKDSGLDLRNSRFEELKKESAH
;
A
#
# COMPACT_ATOMS: atom_id res chain seq x y z
N MET A 1 31.52 -5.25 6.39
CA MET A 1 31.31 -4.05 7.24
C MET A 1 30.07 -4.30 8.08
N GLN A 2 30.10 -4.06 9.40
CA GLN A 2 28.94 -4.31 10.26
C GLN A 2 28.08 -3.04 10.34
N LEU A 3 26.79 -3.15 10.04
CA LEU A 3 25.84 -2.03 10.01
C LEU A 3 25.22 -1.78 11.39
N THR A 4 24.87 -0.53 11.68
CA THR A 4 24.22 -0.11 12.93
C THR A 4 23.00 0.75 12.65
N VAL A 5 21.91 0.54 13.39
CA VAL A 5 20.71 1.39 13.38
C VAL A 5 20.36 1.77 14.82
N ASP A 6 20.02 3.03 15.05
CA ASP A 6 19.88 3.66 16.37
C ASP A 6 21.10 3.39 17.27
N SER A 7 20.98 2.47 18.23
CA SER A 7 22.02 2.07 19.19
C SER A 7 22.43 0.59 19.07
N GLY A 8 21.90 -0.14 18.08
CA GLY A 8 22.09 -1.58 17.91
C GLY A 8 22.94 -1.96 16.70
N LYS A 9 23.72 -3.04 16.83
CA LYS A 9 24.37 -3.69 15.68
C LYS A 9 23.35 -4.57 14.95
N LEU A 10 23.28 -4.43 13.64
CA LEU A 10 22.50 -5.35 12.81
C LEU A 10 23.20 -6.71 12.74
N PRO A 11 22.44 -7.82 12.60
CA PRO A 11 23.02 -9.13 12.37
C PRO A 11 23.89 -9.14 11.10
N LEU A 12 24.92 -9.99 11.09
CA LEU A 12 25.82 -10.11 9.95
C LEU A 12 25.02 -10.52 8.69
N GLY A 13 25.25 -9.82 7.58
CA GLY A 13 24.56 -10.07 6.30
C GLY A 13 23.31 -9.26 6.06
N TRP A 14 22.85 -8.46 7.03
CA TRP A 14 21.76 -7.50 6.80
C TRP A 14 22.23 -6.32 5.95
N GLU A 15 21.33 -5.82 5.11
CA GLU A 15 21.52 -4.61 4.30
C GLU A 15 20.49 -3.56 4.70
N ILE A 16 20.89 -2.28 4.74
CA ILE A 16 19.97 -1.16 4.92
C ILE A 16 19.42 -0.78 3.55
N LYS A 17 18.12 -0.95 3.36
CA LYS A 17 17.38 -0.54 2.16
C LYS A 17 16.32 0.50 2.49
N LYS A 18 16.06 1.41 1.57
CA LYS A 18 14.84 2.24 1.58
C LYS A 18 13.66 1.36 1.20
N LEU A 19 12.48 1.65 1.75
CA LEU A 19 11.26 0.90 1.42
C LEU A 19 11.00 0.85 -0.10
N VAL A 20 11.26 1.94 -0.81
CA VAL A 20 11.10 2.04 -2.27
C VAL A 20 11.95 1.03 -3.06
N GLU A 21 13.03 0.51 -2.47
CA GLU A 21 13.91 -0.48 -3.12
C GLU A 21 13.41 -1.92 -2.93
N VAL A 22 12.49 -2.14 -1.98
CA VAL A 22 12.02 -3.48 -1.57
C VAL A 22 10.50 -3.63 -1.67
N THR A 23 9.83 -2.67 -2.30
CA THR A 23 8.38 -2.69 -2.54
C THR A 23 8.09 -2.27 -3.97
N ASP A 24 7.12 -2.91 -4.61
CA ASP A 24 6.75 -2.54 -5.98
C ASP A 24 5.95 -1.22 -6.03
N LEU A 25 5.17 -0.91 -4.99
CA LEU A 25 4.36 0.30 -4.93
C LEU A 25 4.01 0.69 -3.49
N ILE A 26 4.31 1.94 -3.12
CA ILE A 26 3.83 2.58 -1.90
C ILE A 26 3.07 3.84 -2.29
N THR A 27 1.76 3.86 -2.02
CA THR A 27 0.89 5.00 -2.37
C THR A 27 -0.20 5.17 -1.33
N CYS A 28 -0.81 6.36 -1.30
CA CYS A 28 -1.94 6.65 -0.44
C CYS A 28 -3.29 6.43 -1.15
N GLY A 29 -4.35 6.33 -0.36
CA GLY A 29 -5.72 6.38 -0.84
C GLY A 29 -6.06 7.72 -1.49
N VAL A 30 -7.10 7.74 -2.33
CA VAL A 30 -7.65 9.00 -2.86
C VAL A 30 -8.19 9.84 -1.69
N ALA A 31 -7.67 11.06 -1.50
CA ALA A 31 -8.08 11.97 -0.44
C ALA A 31 -9.41 12.70 -0.77
N LYS A 32 -10.37 11.97 -1.33
CA LYS A 32 -11.71 12.46 -1.67
C LYS A 32 -12.71 11.52 -0.99
N ARG A 33 -13.80 12.08 -0.44
CA ARG A 33 -14.91 11.26 0.05
C ARG A 33 -15.51 10.50 -1.16
N PRO A 34 -15.53 9.16 -1.14
CA PRO A 34 -16.11 8.39 -2.23
C PRO A 34 -17.64 8.43 -2.15
N GLU A 35 -18.30 8.09 -3.25
CA GLU A 35 -19.72 7.78 -3.25
C GLU A 35 -19.93 6.35 -2.74
N TYR A 36 -20.77 6.20 -1.70
CA TYR A 36 -21.09 4.89 -1.16
C TYR A 36 -22.25 4.28 -1.94
N VAL A 37 -22.10 3.00 -2.28
CA VAL A 37 -23.06 2.22 -3.04
C VAL A 37 -23.37 0.92 -2.32
N ASP A 38 -24.52 0.30 -2.59
CA ASP A 38 -24.88 -0.98 -1.96
C ASP A 38 -24.01 -2.12 -2.51
N ASN A 39 -23.79 -2.13 -3.82
CA ASN A 39 -22.99 -3.14 -4.52
C ASN A 39 -21.78 -2.47 -5.18
N GLY A 40 -20.58 -2.73 -4.66
CA GLY A 40 -19.35 -2.13 -5.13
C GLY A 40 -18.11 -2.74 -4.50
N ILE A 41 -17.00 -2.01 -4.58
CA ILE A 41 -15.70 -2.44 -4.06
C ILE A 41 -15.62 -2.13 -2.56
N PRO A 42 -15.16 -3.07 -1.71
CA PRO A 42 -14.98 -2.81 -0.28
C PRO A 42 -14.07 -1.61 -0.01
N PHE A 43 -14.56 -0.62 0.72
CA PHE A 43 -13.79 0.53 1.17
C PHE A 43 -13.32 0.32 2.62
N LEU A 44 -12.09 -0.16 2.75
CA LEU A 44 -11.45 -0.38 4.04
C LEU A 44 -10.92 0.93 4.63
N SER A 45 -11.17 1.13 5.93
CA SER A 45 -10.69 2.28 6.70
C SER A 45 -9.82 1.82 7.88
N ALA A 46 -9.30 2.78 8.66
CA ALA A 46 -8.60 2.47 9.91
C ALA A 46 -9.42 1.58 10.88
N ARG A 47 -10.76 1.61 10.79
CA ARG A 47 -11.64 0.75 11.61
C ARG A 47 -11.52 -0.74 11.24
N ASN A 48 -11.09 -1.03 10.03
CA ASN A 48 -10.94 -2.37 9.46
C ASN A 48 -9.55 -2.96 9.72
N VAL A 49 -8.69 -2.32 10.49
CA VAL A 49 -7.36 -2.86 10.84
C VAL A 49 -7.27 -2.95 12.36
N LYS A 50 -7.21 -4.17 12.91
CA LYS A 50 -7.06 -4.40 14.35
C LYS A 50 -6.17 -5.61 14.60
N ASN A 51 -5.33 -5.53 15.63
CA ASN A 51 -4.49 -6.65 16.10
C ASN A 51 -3.65 -7.29 14.97
N GLY A 52 -3.10 -6.47 14.07
CA GLY A 52 -2.30 -6.95 12.94
C GLY A 52 -3.09 -7.65 11.82
N GLN A 53 -4.42 -7.56 11.85
CA GLN A 53 -5.30 -8.21 10.88
C GLN A 53 -6.22 -7.21 10.18
N VAL A 54 -6.62 -7.57 8.96
CA VAL A 54 -7.67 -6.87 8.21
C VAL A 54 -9.03 -7.50 8.54
N ILE A 55 -9.98 -6.66 8.95
CA ILE A 55 -11.35 -7.03 9.27
C ILE A 55 -12.24 -6.75 8.06
N TRP A 56 -12.74 -7.83 7.46
CA TRP A 56 -13.62 -7.84 6.28
C TRP A 56 -15.11 -7.81 6.65
N ASP A 57 -15.46 -6.99 7.63
CA ASP A 57 -16.83 -6.84 8.11
C ASP A 57 -17.14 -5.36 8.32
N ASN A 58 -18.43 -5.00 8.28
CA ASN A 58 -18.93 -3.64 8.50
C ASN A 58 -18.23 -2.56 7.65
N TYR A 59 -17.75 -2.93 6.46
CA TYR A 59 -17.22 -1.99 5.49
C TYR A 59 -18.36 -1.39 4.65
N LYS A 60 -18.09 -0.23 4.04
CA LYS A 60 -18.97 0.33 3.01
C LYS A 60 -18.44 -0.03 1.64
N SER A 61 -19.31 -0.13 0.65
CA SER A 61 -18.88 -0.33 -0.74
C SER A 61 -18.81 1.01 -1.46
N ILE A 62 -17.85 1.14 -2.38
CA ILE A 62 -17.68 2.32 -3.23
C ILE A 62 -17.71 1.93 -4.71
N SER A 63 -18.00 2.91 -5.56
CA SER A 63 -17.98 2.71 -7.01
C SER A 63 -16.58 2.36 -7.51
N GLY A 64 -16.48 1.64 -8.63
CA GLY A 64 -15.19 1.36 -9.28
C GLY A 64 -14.42 2.65 -9.63
N LYS A 65 -15.14 3.70 -10.03
CA LYS A 65 -14.58 5.03 -10.33
C LYS A 65 -13.91 5.68 -9.11
N ASP A 66 -14.47 5.51 -7.92
CA ASP A 66 -13.91 6.08 -6.69
C ASP A 66 -12.79 5.25 -6.07
N SER A 67 -12.62 3.99 -6.49
CA SER A 67 -11.61 3.09 -5.94
C SER A 67 -10.17 3.52 -6.22
N GLY A 68 -9.96 4.34 -7.27
CA GLY A 68 -8.64 4.73 -7.75
C GLY A 68 -7.80 3.55 -8.28
N LEU A 69 -8.39 2.36 -8.47
CA LEU A 69 -7.68 1.17 -8.95
C LEU A 69 -7.09 1.39 -10.33
N ASP A 70 -7.82 2.04 -11.24
CA ASP A 70 -7.35 2.31 -12.59
C ASP A 70 -6.06 3.17 -12.61
N LEU A 71 -6.02 4.21 -11.76
CA LEU A 71 -4.86 5.07 -11.61
C LEU A 71 -3.66 4.32 -11.03
N ARG A 72 -3.89 3.44 -10.04
CA ARG A 72 -2.84 2.64 -9.41
C ARG A 72 -2.25 1.62 -10.37
N ASN A 73 -3.08 0.91 -11.11
CA ASN A 73 -2.64 -0.07 -12.09
C ASN A 73 -1.85 0.60 -13.21
N SER A 74 -2.29 1.77 -13.68
CA SER A 74 -1.58 2.52 -14.71
C SER A 74 -0.17 2.93 -14.25
N ARG A 75 -0.06 3.49 -13.02
CA ARG A 75 1.24 3.87 -12.43
C ARG A 75 2.16 2.66 -12.20
N PHE A 76 1.58 1.53 -11.79
CA PHE A 76 2.34 0.29 -11.57
C PHE A 76 2.99 -0.23 -12.86
N GLU A 77 2.24 -0.22 -13.96
CA GLU A 77 2.75 -0.64 -15.27
C GLU A 77 3.78 0.33 -15.84
N GLU A 78 3.71 1.63 -15.52
CA GLU A 78 4.76 2.60 -15.84
C GLU A 78 6.06 2.31 -15.07
N LEU A 79 5.98 2.09 -13.76
CA LEU A 79 7.13 1.79 -12.90
C LEU A 79 7.88 0.52 -13.35
N LYS A 80 7.15 -0.51 -13.80
CA LYS A 80 7.75 -1.72 -14.38
C LYS A 80 8.55 -1.43 -15.65
N LYS A 81 8.09 -0.51 -16.50
CA LYS A 81 8.80 -0.11 -17.72
C LYS A 81 10.07 0.67 -17.40
N GLU A 82 10.00 1.57 -16.40
CA GLU A 82 11.14 2.37 -15.92
C GLU A 82 12.25 1.49 -15.30
N SER A 83 11.89 0.37 -14.66
CA SER A 83 12.82 -0.54 -14.00
C SER A 83 13.42 -1.62 -14.92
N ALA A 84 12.92 -1.74 -16.16
CA ALA A 84 13.36 -2.71 -17.16
C ALA A 84 14.46 -2.17 -18.09
N HIS A 85 14.99 -0.97 -17.81
CA HIS A 85 16.18 -0.36 -18.42
C HIS A 85 17.29 -0.26 -17.38
#